data_AF-A0A9X1PRE9-F1
#
_entry.id   AF-A0A9X1PRE9-F1
#
_cell.length_a   1.000
_cell.length_b   1.000
_cell.length_c   1.000
_cell.angle_alpha   90.00
_cell.angle_beta   90.00
_cell.angle_gamma   90.00
#
_symmetry.space_group_name_H-M   'P 1'
#
loop_
_entity.id
_entity.type
_entity.pdbx_description
1 polymer ?
#
loop_
_entity_poly.entity_id
_entity_poly.type
_entity_poly.pdbx_seq_one_letter_code
_entity_poly.pdbx_strand_id
1 'polypeptide(L)'
;MLHLFKTPIGRLRIIGFLEGISLILLVFIAVPLKYWADQPALVKLIGPIHGLLFTLFVFMTLSVGVTYRWKFSETSWKVLLACIIPFGTFYIDKHILKPQETVSESQDG
;
A
#
# COMPACT_ATOMS: atom_id res chain seq x y z
N MET A 1 1.36 -11.89 -17.45
CA MET A 1 1.46 -10.53 -16.88
C MET A 1 0.12 -9.88 -16.53
N LEU A 2 -1.02 -10.25 -17.16
CA LEU A 2 -2.36 -9.70 -16.85
C LEU A 2 -3.11 -10.37 -15.67
N HIS A 3 -2.48 -11.32 -14.95
CA HIS A 3 -3.15 -12.10 -13.89
C HIS A 3 -3.16 -11.41 -12.50
N LEU A 4 -2.40 -10.33 -12.31
CA LEU A 4 -2.36 -9.55 -11.06
C LEU A 4 -3.67 -8.77 -10.79
N PHE A 5 -4.50 -8.54 -11.81
CA PHE A 5 -5.77 -7.81 -11.66
C PHE A 5 -6.92 -8.68 -11.17
N LYS A 6 -6.81 -10.01 -11.27
CA LYS A 6 -7.89 -10.93 -10.88
C LYS A 6 -7.89 -11.24 -9.39
N THR A 7 -6.74 -11.19 -8.72
CA THR A 7 -6.64 -11.60 -7.32
C THR A 7 -6.77 -10.42 -6.35
N PRO A 8 -7.47 -10.60 -5.21
CA PRO A 8 -7.60 -9.57 -4.17
C PRO A 8 -6.23 -9.08 -3.67
N ILE A 9 -5.25 -9.99 -3.62
CA ILE A 9 -3.87 -9.75 -3.19
C ILE A 9 -3.09 -8.90 -4.22
N GLY A 10 -3.24 -9.18 -5.51
CA GLY A 10 -2.58 -8.41 -6.57
C GLY A 10 -3.06 -6.96 -6.63
N ARG A 11 -4.37 -6.73 -6.43
CA ARG A 11 -4.94 -5.37 -6.31
C ARG A 11 -4.38 -4.63 -5.09
N LEU A 12 -4.26 -5.30 -3.95
CA LEU A 12 -3.67 -4.73 -2.74
C LEU A 12 -2.24 -4.26 -2.97
N ARG A 13 -1.42 -5.10 -3.63
CA ARG A 13 -0.03 -4.79 -3.98
C ARG A 13 0.08 -3.55 -4.85
N ILE A 14 -0.78 -3.41 -5.87
CA ILE A 14 -0.80 -2.23 -6.75
C ILE A 14 -1.16 -0.97 -5.96
N ILE A 15 -2.22 -1.01 -5.15
CA ILE A 15 -2.64 0.15 -4.37
C ILE A 15 -1.58 0.52 -3.32
N GLY A 16 -1.00 -0.46 -2.62
CA GLY A 16 0.08 -0.20 -1.66
C GLY A 16 1.33 0.40 -2.31
N PHE A 17 1.63 0.01 -3.55
CA PHE A 17 2.74 0.60 -4.30
C PHE A 17 2.44 2.06 -4.70
N LEU A 18 1.24 2.33 -5.20
CA LEU A 18 0.76 3.68 -5.51
C LEU A 18 0.74 4.59 -4.26
N GLU A 19 0.27 4.05 -3.14
CA GLU A 19 0.24 4.75 -1.85
C GLU A 19 1.66 5.08 -1.39
N GLY A 20 2.59 4.12 -1.40
CA GLY A 20 3.98 4.34 -1.03
C GLY A 20 4.69 5.36 -1.94
N ILE A 21 4.43 5.35 -3.25
CA ILE A 21 4.93 6.38 -4.18
C ILE A 21 4.35 7.75 -3.82
N SER A 22 3.05 7.82 -3.53
CA SER A 22 2.40 9.09 -3.17
C SER A 22 2.95 9.64 -1.84
N LEU A 23 3.30 8.77 -0.88
CA LEU A 23 3.97 9.17 0.36
C LEU A 23 5.37 9.73 0.08
N ILE A 24 6.16 9.06 -0.75
CA ILE A 24 7.50 9.51 -1.14
C ILE A 24 7.42 10.88 -1.83
N LEU A 25 6.50 11.05 -2.79
CA LEU A 25 6.27 12.34 -3.45
C LEU A 25 5.86 13.42 -2.45
N LEU A 26 4.98 13.11 -1.51
CA LEU A 26 4.52 14.07 -0.51
C LEU A 26 5.65 14.50 0.43
N VAL A 27 6.44 13.55 0.94
CA VAL A 27 7.50 13.80 1.93
C VAL A 27 8.77 14.37 1.29
N PHE A 28 9.19 13.90 0.12
CA PHE A 28 10.44 14.34 -0.53
C PHE A 28 10.26 15.49 -1.52
N ILE A 29 9.05 15.73 -2.04
CA ILE A 29 8.81 16.84 -2.97
C ILE A 29 7.89 17.88 -2.34
N ALA A 30 6.69 17.48 -1.91
CA ALA A 30 5.70 18.46 -1.49
C ALA A 30 6.10 19.19 -0.18
N VAL A 31 6.68 18.46 0.80
CA VAL A 31 7.15 19.07 2.05
C VAL A 31 8.35 20.00 1.84
N PRO A 32 9.45 19.61 1.15
CA PRO A 32 10.57 20.51 0.89
C PRO A 32 10.15 21.73 0.07
N LEU A 33 9.29 21.55 -0.94
CA LEU A 33 8.79 22.65 -1.74
C LEU A 33 7.93 23.62 -0.91
N LYS A 34 7.12 23.12 0.02
CA LYS A 34 6.36 23.96 0.96
C LYS A 34 7.30 24.81 1.83
N TYR A 35 8.40 24.26 2.32
CA TYR A 35 9.31 24.98 3.20
C TYR A 35 10.30 25.88 2.44
N TRP A 36 10.73 25.52 1.23
CA TRP A 36 11.70 26.30 0.45
C TRP A 36 11.07 27.34 -0.48
N ALA A 37 9.88 27.08 -1.02
CA ALA A 37 9.21 27.97 -1.96
C ALA A 37 7.95 28.64 -1.38
N ASP A 38 7.66 28.42 -0.09
CA ASP A 38 6.46 28.90 0.62
C ASP A 38 5.15 28.62 -0.14
N GLN A 39 5.14 27.56 -0.95
CA GLN A 39 4.04 27.22 -1.86
C GLN A 39 3.31 25.96 -1.37
N PRO A 40 2.27 26.10 -0.52
CA PRO A 40 1.56 24.95 0.03
C PRO A 40 0.61 24.27 -0.99
N ALA A 41 0.54 24.75 -2.23
CA ALA A 41 -0.37 24.25 -3.26
C ALA A 41 -0.16 22.75 -3.53
N LEU A 42 1.09 22.28 -3.62
CA LEU A 42 1.40 20.89 -3.93
C LEU A 42 1.01 19.95 -2.78
N VAL A 43 1.23 20.35 -1.53
CA VAL A 43 0.80 19.59 -0.34
C VAL A 43 -0.73 19.55 -0.25
N LYS A 44 -1.41 20.67 -0.53
CA LYS A 44 -2.88 20.73 -0.53
C LYS A 44 -3.51 19.87 -1.62
N LEU A 45 -2.81 19.65 -2.74
CA LEU A 45 -3.28 18.79 -3.82
C LEU A 45 -2.97 17.31 -3.55
N ILE A 46 -1.72 16.99 -3.21
CA ILE A 46 -1.26 15.60 -3.05
C ILE A 46 -1.73 15.01 -1.71
N GLY A 47 -1.86 15.80 -0.66
CA GLY A 47 -2.28 15.35 0.67
C GLY A 47 -3.63 14.61 0.68
N PRO A 48 -4.71 15.19 0.14
CA PRO A 48 -6.01 14.52 0.04
C PRO A 48 -5.97 13.28 -0.85
N ILE A 49 -5.21 13.33 -1.97
CA ILE A 49 -5.05 12.19 -2.88
C ILE A 49 -4.38 11.02 -2.15
N HIS A 50 -3.29 11.30 -1.45
CA HIS A 50 -2.57 10.34 -0.62
C HIS A 50 -3.45 9.79 0.50
N GLY A 51 -4.17 10.65 1.23
CA GLY A 51 -5.09 10.20 2.29
C GLY A 51 -6.21 9.30 1.79
N LEU A 52 -6.73 9.55 0.58
CA LEU A 52 -7.71 8.68 -0.07
C LEU A 52 -7.09 7.32 -0.44
N LEU A 53 -5.90 7.32 -1.05
CA LEU A 53 -5.13 6.11 -1.38
C LEU A 53 -4.84 5.27 -0.13
N PHE A 54 -4.40 5.91 0.96
CA PHE A 54 -4.16 5.28 2.25
C PHE A 54 -5.43 4.63 2.81
N THR A 55 -6.55 5.34 2.81
CA THR A 55 -7.82 4.79 3.29
C THR A 55 -8.27 3.59 2.46
N LEU A 56 -8.13 3.66 1.13
CA LEU A 56 -8.44 2.55 0.23
C LEU A 56 -7.53 1.34 0.51
N PHE A 57 -6.24 1.59 0.73
CA PHE A 57 -5.26 0.56 1.05
C PHE A 57 -5.58 -0.14 2.38
N VAL A 58 -5.92 0.61 3.42
CA VAL A 58 -6.34 0.07 4.71
C VAL A 58 -7.58 -0.81 4.54
N PHE A 59 -8.60 -0.31 3.84
CA PHE A 59 -9.84 -1.06 3.62
C PHE A 59 -9.59 -2.37 2.85
N MET A 60 -8.78 -2.34 1.79
CA MET A 60 -8.40 -3.57 1.08
C MET A 60 -7.58 -4.51 1.94
N THR A 61 -6.61 -4.00 2.72
CA THR A 61 -5.78 -4.82 3.62
C THR A 61 -6.64 -5.57 4.63
N LEU A 62 -7.62 -4.87 5.21
CA LEU A 62 -8.59 -5.45 6.14
C LEU A 62 -9.46 -6.51 5.45
N SER A 63 -10.02 -6.19 4.28
CA SER A 63 -10.87 -7.10 3.51
C SER A 63 -10.14 -8.39 3.15
N VAL A 64 -8.93 -8.28 2.59
CA VAL A 64 -8.04 -9.42 2.28
C VAL A 64 -7.68 -10.18 3.56
N GLY A 65 -7.32 -9.47 4.63
CA GLY A 65 -6.99 -10.09 5.91
C GLY A 65 -8.14 -10.91 6.48
N VAL A 66 -9.39 -10.48 6.31
CA VAL A 66 -10.57 -11.24 6.72
C VAL A 66 -10.82 -12.42 5.79
N THR A 67 -10.77 -12.24 4.47
CA THR A 67 -10.98 -13.30 3.47
C THR A 67 -9.95 -14.44 3.62
N TYR A 68 -8.69 -14.11 3.84
CA TYR A 68 -7.60 -15.08 4.01
C TYR A 68 -7.34 -15.46 5.48
N ARG A 69 -8.22 -15.05 6.40
CA ARG A 69 -8.10 -15.31 7.86
C ARG A 69 -6.73 -14.98 8.45
N TRP A 70 -6.11 -13.89 7.99
CA TRP A 70 -4.86 -13.42 8.55
C TRP A 70 -5.02 -13.06 10.02
N LYS A 71 -4.04 -13.46 10.84
CA LYS A 71 -3.95 -12.96 12.21
C LYS A 71 -3.65 -11.47 12.16
N PHE A 72 -4.64 -10.66 12.53
CA PHE A 72 -4.56 -9.19 12.51
C PHE A 72 -3.33 -8.65 13.25
N SER A 73 -2.98 -9.28 14.37
CA SER A 73 -1.84 -8.94 15.22
C SER A 73 -0.48 -9.26 14.60
N GLU A 74 -0.42 -10.11 13.58
CA GLU A 74 0.83 -10.59 12.99
C GLU A 74 1.06 -10.06 11.57
N THR A 75 0.00 -9.98 10.76
CA THR A 75 0.14 -9.71 9.32
C THR A 75 -0.43 -8.33 8.97
N SER A 76 -1.69 -8.06 9.31
CA SER A 76 -2.36 -6.80 8.94
C SER A 76 -1.66 -5.57 9.52
N TRP A 77 -1.24 -5.62 10.80
CA TRP A 77 -0.51 -4.53 11.43
C TRP A 77 0.86 -4.26 10.77
N LYS A 78 1.60 -5.31 10.37
CA LYS A 78 2.89 -5.17 9.68
C LYS A 78 2.69 -4.53 8.29
N VAL A 79 1.65 -4.93 7.55
CA VAL A 79 1.29 -4.37 6.24
C VAL A 79 0.92 -2.88 6.35
N LEU A 80 0.17 -2.51 7.39
CA LEU A 80 -0.16 -1.11 7.69
C LEU A 80 1.08 -0.29 8.11
N LEU A 81 1.93 -0.81 8.98
CA LEU A 81 3.17 -0.11 9.36
C LEU A 81 4.10 0.09 8.17
N ALA A 82 4.13 -0.88 7.27
CA ALA A 82 4.96 -0.84 6.08
C ALA A 82 4.55 0.22 5.05
N CYS A 83 3.29 0.67 5.04
CA CYS A 83 2.89 1.79 4.17
C CYS A 83 3.32 3.16 4.72
N ILE A 84 3.51 3.27 6.05
CA ILE A 84 3.99 4.50 6.70
C ILE A 84 5.51 4.65 6.53
N ILE A 85 6.24 3.54 6.41
CA ILE A 85 7.67 3.56 6.16
C ILE A 85 7.89 3.62 4.64
N PRO A 86 8.48 4.70 4.08
CA PRO A 86 8.91 4.68 2.69
C PRO A 86 9.84 3.46 2.51
N PHE A 87 9.52 2.59 1.55
CA PHE A 87 10.14 1.26 1.30
C PHE A 87 9.64 0.06 2.15
N GLY A 88 8.83 0.26 3.18
CA GLY A 88 8.27 -0.85 3.97
C GLY A 88 7.38 -1.75 3.13
N THR A 89 6.63 -1.17 2.19
CA THR A 89 5.78 -1.91 1.25
C THR A 89 6.57 -2.95 0.47
N PHE A 90 7.80 -2.64 0.03
CA PHE A 90 8.67 -3.56 -0.72
C PHE A 90 9.14 -4.76 0.13
N TYR A 91 9.32 -4.57 1.45
CA TYR A 91 9.70 -5.64 2.37
C TYR A 91 8.54 -6.62 2.61
N ILE A 92 7.34 -6.09 2.91
CA ILE A 92 6.11 -6.88 3.04
C ILE A 92 5.80 -7.63 1.75
N ASP A 93 6.03 -6.98 0.61
CA ASP A 93 5.78 -7.55 -0.70
C ASP A 93 6.57 -8.83 -0.95
N LYS A 94 7.84 -8.81 -0.55
CA LYS A 94 8.76 -9.92 -0.74
C LYS A 94 8.58 -11.03 0.31
N HIS A 95 8.27 -10.67 1.56
CA HIS A 95 8.17 -11.62 2.68
C HIS A 95 6.77 -12.19 2.94
N ILE A 96 5.70 -11.44 2.64
CA ILE A 96 4.33 -11.78 3.03
C ILE A 96 3.43 -12.02 1.82
N LEU A 97 3.53 -11.18 0.78
CA LEU A 97 2.62 -11.28 -0.37
C LEU A 97 3.02 -12.38 -1.36
N LYS A 98 4.33 -12.55 -1.61
CA LYS A 98 4.86 -13.61 -2.49
C LYS A 98 4.42 -15.04 -2.11
N PRO A 99 4.50 -15.46 -0.82
CA PRO A 99 4.05 -16.80 -0.41
C PRO A 99 2.54 -17.02 -0.54
N GLN A 100 1.73 -15.96 -0.44
CA GLN A 100 0.27 -16.06 -0.45
C GLN A 100 -0.29 -16.16 -1.89
N GLU A 101 0.36 -15.52 -2.88
CA GLU A 101 0.02 -15.71 -4.29
C GLU A 101 0.20 -17.17 -4.73
N THR A 102 1.27 -17.83 -4.29
CA THR A 102 1.52 -19.24 -4.60
C THR A 102 0.46 -20.17 -4.00
N VAL A 103 -0.10 -19.83 -2.83
CA VAL A 103 -1.18 -20.60 -2.19
C VAL A 103 -2.52 -20.38 -2.88
N SER A 104 -2.84 -19.16 -3.31
CA SER A 104 -4.06 -18.92 -4.10
C SER A 104 -4.07 -19.67 -5.44
N GLU A 105 -2.91 -19.77 -6.09
CA GLU A 105 -2.80 -20.48 -7.38
C GLU A 105 -2.98 -22.00 -7.26
N SER A 106 -2.83 -22.55 -6.05
CA SER A 106 -3.04 -23.98 -5.76
C SER A 106 -4.47 -24.35 -5.34
N GLN A 107 -5.33 -23.37 -5.01
CA GLN A 107 -6.75 -23.62 -4.67
C GLN A 107 -7.69 -23.52 -5.89
N ASP A 108 -7.21 -22.98 -7.01
CA ASP A 108 -7.97 -22.78 -8.25
C ASP A 108 -7.67 -23.86 -9.34
N GLY A 109 -6.99 -24.95 -8.98
CA GLY A 109 -6.70 -26.11 -9.85
C GLY A 109 -7.36 -27.38 -9.36
#